data_AF-A0AAN9GUQ8-F1
#
_entry.id   AF-A0AAN9GUQ8-F1
#
_cell.length_a   1.000
_cell.length_b   1.000
_cell.length_c   1.000
_cell.angle_alpha   90.00
_cell.angle_beta   90.00
_cell.angle_gamma   90.00
#
_symmetry.space_group_name_H-M   'P 1'
#
loop_
_entity.id
_entity.type
_entity.pdbx_description
1 polymer ?
#
loop_
_entity_poly.entity_id
_entity_poly.type
_entity_poly.pdbx_seq_one_letter_code
_entity_poly.pdbx_strand_id
1 'polypeptide(L)' 'MTDDQDLLGWWKTNSSVYPKLAQLARQVLCVPASSSSSERVFSVAGRTIEERRTRLSPSTVDTLLFLHDAL' A
#
# COMPACT_ATOMS: atom_id res chain seq x y z
N MET A 1 -14.44 10.50 15.26
CA MET A 1 -14.88 9.29 15.98
C MET A 1 -14.42 8.09 15.16
N THR A 2 -13.15 7.75 15.32
CA THR A 2 -12.54 6.47 14.99
C THR A 2 -11.22 6.51 15.73
N ASP A 3 -11.29 6.18 17.00
CA ASP A 3 -10.14 5.73 17.78
C ASP A 3 -9.83 4.31 17.27
N ASP A 4 -9.40 4.20 16.01
CA ASP A 4 -8.71 3.04 15.49
C ASP A 4 -7.32 3.05 16.14
N GLN A 5 -7.28 2.87 17.47
CA GLN A 5 -6.04 2.78 18.22
C GLN A 5 -5.14 1.82 17.47
N ASP A 6 -4.03 2.34 16.94
CA ASP A 6 -3.07 1.66 16.07
C ASP A 6 -2.96 0.16 16.41
N LEU A 7 -3.81 -0.67 15.78
CA LEU A 7 -3.94 -2.09 16.13
C LEU A 7 -2.63 -2.81 15.81
N LEU A 8 -1.98 -2.40 14.72
CA LEU A 8 -0.65 -2.83 14.34
C LEU A 8 0.39 -2.42 15.41
N GLY A 9 0.30 -1.20 15.94
CA GLY A 9 1.10 -0.71 17.07
C GLY A 9 0.88 -1.50 18.36
N TRP A 10 -0.35 -1.88 18.66
CA TRP A 10 -0.67 -2.73 19.80
C TRP A 10 -0.06 -4.12 19.64
N TRP A 11 -0.27 -4.77 18.49
CA TRP A 11 0.33 -6.09 18.19
C TRP A 11 1.86 -6.04 18.15
N LYS A 12 2.45 -4.91 17.74
CA LYS A 12 3.90 -4.69 17.79
C LYS A 12 4.41 -4.66 19.23
N THR A 13 3.72 -3.95 20.11
CA THR A 13 4.06 -3.85 21.55
C THR A 13 3.90 -5.20 22.25
N ASN A 14 2.85 -5.95 21.93
CA ASN A 14 2.54 -7.25 22.52
C ASN A 14 3.19 -8.45 21.81
N SER A 15 4.07 -8.21 20.84
CA SER A 15 4.73 -9.27 20.06
C SER A 15 5.64 -10.18 20.89
N SER A 16 6.19 -9.67 22.00
CA SER A 16 6.98 -10.47 22.95
C SER A 16 6.12 -11.47 23.74
N VAL A 17 4.88 -11.10 24.04
CA VAL A 17 3.91 -11.93 24.78
C VAL A 17 3.24 -12.93 23.83
N TYR A 18 2.95 -12.51 22.60
CA TYR A 18 2.25 -13.33 21.60
C TYR A 18 2.98 -13.37 20.24
N PRO A 19 4.17 -14.00 20.15
CA PRO A 19 5.00 -13.91 18.94
C PRO A 19 4.32 -14.48 17.69
N LYS A 20 3.67 -15.64 17.81
CA LYS A 20 2.97 -16.28 16.69
C LYS A 20 1.71 -15.51 16.28
N LEU A 21 0.97 -15.00 17.26
CA LEU A 21 -0.30 -14.31 17.00
C LEU A 21 -0.06 -12.90 16.47
N ALA A 22 0.96 -12.19 16.95
CA ALA A 22 1.39 -10.91 16.42
C ALA A 22 1.87 -11.02 14.96
N GLN A 23 2.55 -12.12 14.61
CA GLN A 23 2.93 -12.38 13.22
C GLN A 23 1.70 -12.54 12.32
N LEU A 24 0.70 -13.30 12.76
CA LEU A 24 -0.55 -13.50 12.02
C LEU A 24 -1.36 -12.19 11.93
N ALA A 25 -1.50 -11.48 13.05
CA ALA A 25 -2.24 -10.22 13.11
C ALA A 25 -1.62 -9.18 12.18
N ARG A 26 -0.28 -9.09 12.11
CA ARG A 26 0.39 -8.24 11.13
C ARG A 26 0.03 -8.64 9.70
N GLN A 27 0.06 -9.93 9.37
CA GLN A 27 -0.29 -10.38 8.02
C GLN A 27 -1.74 -10.07 7.65
N VAL A 28 -2.68 -10.24 8.57
CA VAL A 28 -4.11 -10.00 8.32
C VAL A 28 -4.42 -8.50 8.27
N LEU A 29 -3.87 -7.71 9.19
CA LEU A 29 -4.18 -6.28 9.32
C LEU A 29 -3.41 -5.40 8.31
N CYS A 30 -2.31 -5.88 7.73
CA CYS A 30 -1.62 -5.17 6.66
C CYS A 30 -2.33 -5.26 5.30
N VAL A 31 -3.33 -6.14 5.14
CA VAL A 31 -4.08 -6.24 3.90
C VAL A 31 -5.11 -5.11 3.86
N PRO A 32 -5.03 -4.18 2.88
CA PRO A 32 -6.03 -3.13 2.75
C PRO A 32 -7.41 -3.76 2.48
N ALA A 33 -8.44 -3.25 3.14
CA ALA A 33 -9.81 -3.76 2.99
C ALA A 33 -10.40 -3.54 1.59
N SER A 34 -9.81 -2.65 0.79
CA SER A 34 -10.26 -2.36 -0.59
C SER A 34 -9.09 -2.12 -1.54
N SER A 35 -9.37 -2.29 -2.83
CA SER A 35 -8.50 -1.89 -3.95
C SER A 35 -8.38 -0.36 -4.11
N SER A 36 -9.10 0.43 -3.32
CA SER A 36 -9.20 1.89 -3.54
C SER A 36 -7.85 2.61 -3.44
N SER A 37 -6.88 2.04 -2.71
CA SER A 37 -5.50 2.56 -2.67
C SER A 37 -4.78 2.35 -4.00
N SER A 38 -4.80 1.13 -4.55
CA SER A 38 -4.15 0.84 -5.83
C SER A 38 -4.88 1.53 -6.98
N GLU A 39 -6.21 1.59 -6.97
CA GLU A 39 -7.01 2.31 -7.99
C GLU A 39 -6.69 3.82 -8.02
N ARG A 40 -6.38 4.43 -6.87
CA ARG A 40 -5.95 5.83 -6.80
C ARG A 40 -4.60 6.03 -7.49
N VAL A 41 -3.63 5.16 -7.21
CA VAL A 41 -2.30 5.20 -7.85
C VAL A 41 -2.44 4.99 -9.35
N PHE A 42 -3.25 4.01 -9.79
CA PHE A 42 -3.51 3.77 -11.21
C PHE A 42 -4.26 4.93 -11.88
N SER A 43 -5.19 5.60 -11.20
CA SER A 43 -5.89 6.77 -11.75
C SER A 43 -4.97 7.98 -11.95
N VAL A 44 -4.00 8.19 -11.05
CA VAL A 44 -2.98 9.25 -11.18
C VAL A 44 -1.97 8.90 -12.28
N ALA A 45 -1.52 7.65 -12.30
CA ALA A 45 -0.59 7.18 -13.33
C ALA A 45 -1.24 7.17 -14.73
N GLY A 46 -2.49 6.73 -14.86
CA GLY A 46 -3.25 6.77 -16.11
C GLY A 46 -3.30 8.17 -16.69
N ARG A 47 -3.67 9.18 -15.88
CA ARG A 47 -3.65 10.59 -16.29
C ARG A 47 -2.25 11.08 -16.72
N THR A 48 -1.20 10.66 -16.01
CA THR A 48 0.18 11.10 -16.28
C THR A 48 0.78 10.44 -17.54
N ILE A 49 0.43 9.18 -17.80
CA ILE A 49 0.96 8.37 -18.91
C ILE A 49 0.20 8.69 -20.20
N GLU A 50 -1.13 8.81 -20.11
CA GLU A 50 -2.02 8.97 -21.27
C GLU A 50 -1.96 10.38 -21.88
N GLU A 51 -1.80 11.42 -21.07
CA GLU A 51 -1.88 12.81 -21.57
C GLU A 51 -0.56 13.35 -22.14
N ARG A 52 0.60 12.75 -21.81
CA ARG A 52 1.92 13.35 -22.16
C ARG A 52 2.92 12.45 -22.86
N ARG A 53 2.78 11.10 -22.85
CA ARG A 53 3.77 10.19 -23.46
C ARG A 53 3.17 8.87 -23.95
N THR A 54 2.64 8.88 -25.17
CA THR A 54 2.05 7.71 -25.87
C THR A 54 3.05 6.61 -26.31
N ARG A 55 4.34 6.71 -25.95
CA ARG A 55 5.42 5.78 -26.37
C ARG A 55 6.27 5.26 -25.20
N LEU A 56 5.72 5.18 -24.01
CA LEU A 56 6.43 4.55 -22.88
C LEU A 56 6.34 3.03 -22.97
N SER A 57 7.47 2.36 -22.78
CA SER A 57 7.45 0.90 -22.61
C SER A 57 6.77 0.54 -21.28
N PRO A 58 6.11 -0.62 -21.19
CA PRO A 58 5.51 -1.10 -19.94
C PRO A 58 6.50 -1.10 -18.76
N SER A 59 7.75 -1.51 -19.02
CA SER A 59 8.84 -1.49 -18.02
C SER A 59 9.16 -0.10 -17.46
N THR A 60 9.04 0.94 -18.28
CA THR A 60 9.28 2.33 -17.83
C THR A 60 8.11 2.83 -16.98
N VAL A 61 6.89 2.43 -17.32
CA VAL A 61 5.67 2.74 -16.55
C VAL A 61 5.74 2.11 -15.16
N ASP A 62 6.11 0.83 -15.05
CA ASP A 62 6.24 0.15 -13.75
C ASP A 62 7.28 0.82 -12.85
N THR A 63 8.41 1.22 -13.43
CA THR A 63 9.47 1.92 -12.69
C THR A 63 9.00 3.28 -12.18
N LEU A 64 8.26 4.03 -13.01
CA LEU A 64 7.71 5.33 -12.63
C LEU A 64 6.62 5.20 -11.55
N LEU A 65 5.75 4.21 -11.69
CA LEU A 65 4.72 3.88 -10.69
C LEU A 65 5.36 3.53 -9.34
N PHE A 66 6.37 2.66 -9.35
CA PHE A 66 7.09 2.28 -8.14
C PHE A 66 7.77 3.48 -7.46
N LEU A 67 8.44 4.34 -8.24
CA LEU A 67 9.09 5.54 -7.70
C LEU A 67 8.07 6.57 -7.18
N HIS A 68 6.90 6.70 -7.82
CA HIS A 68 5.83 7.60 -7.38
C HIS A 68 5.13 7.11 -6.11
N ASP A 69 5.00 5.79 -5.90
CA ASP A 69 4.41 5.23 -4.68
C ASP A 69 5.40 5.23 -3.50
N ALA A 70 6.71 5.18 -3.78
CA ALA A 70 7.77 5.14 -2.77
C ALA A 70 8.26 6.51 -2.26
N LEU A 71 7.86 7.62 -2.92
CA LEU A 71 8.21 9.01 -2.57
C LEU A 71 7.03 9.71 -1.87
#